data_AF-A0A929KL34-F1
#
_entry.id   AF-A0A929KL34-F1
#
_cell.length_a   1.000
_cell.length_b   1.000
_cell.length_c   1.000
_cell.angle_alpha   90.00
_cell.angle_beta   90.00
_cell.angle_gamma   90.00
#
_symmetry.space_group_name_H-M   'P 1'
#
loop_
_entity.id
_entity.type
_entity.pdbx_description
1 polymer ?
#
loop_
_entity_poly.entity_id
_entity_poly.type
_entity_poly.pdbx_seq_one_letter_code
_entity_poly.pdbx_strand_id
1 'polypeptide(L)'
;MVKFRHLALLLLPLILAGCENFQPYWGKPGGMAPRLTAPPAYRLAVLTPPTALLTDEAAKSFAEQTAATLEASEVPAVTDRPRPLDWRLQITAEAEGDKVTPRYALRDPDDKALGTISGQPVSARDWAEGQKDVLKRIAERDAPQILSLLTRVEAARKANDPTALIGKPSPKMRFPGVRGAPGDGNQRLTERMNDFLSKQGLVIQDLAEGALYGLEGEVHVVPTENNRDRVEIQWIVSRTDGHELGRVLQLNEVPRGSLDRFWGDVAYAAAEEAAAGVRQVIANAGGMPHANPDYDRKPGGGAPAAQGAPPAQGAPPAATPASAAPRP
;
A
#
# COMPACT_ATOMS: atom_id res chain seq x y z
N MET A 1 24.64 49.20 -49.21
CA MET A 1 25.12 49.78 -47.93
C MET A 1 23.96 50.56 -47.30
N VAL A 2 23.94 50.60 -45.96
CA VAL A 2 23.01 51.27 -45.03
C VAL A 2 21.81 50.42 -44.55
N LYS A 3 21.83 50.12 -43.24
CA LYS A 3 20.86 49.42 -42.37
C LYS A 3 20.04 50.44 -41.58
N PHE A 4 18.80 50.13 -41.20
CA PHE A 4 18.12 50.61 -39.97
C PHE A 4 16.88 49.70 -39.74
N ARG A 5 16.82 48.76 -38.78
CA ARG A 5 16.67 48.81 -37.30
C ARG A 5 15.41 49.55 -36.78
N HIS A 6 14.44 48.70 -36.40
CA HIS A 6 13.54 48.75 -35.22
C HIS A 6 12.47 49.86 -35.07
N LEU A 7 11.20 49.41 -34.98
CA LEU A 7 10.20 49.76 -33.94
C LEU A 7 9.00 48.82 -34.19
N ALA A 8 8.63 47.85 -33.34
CA ALA A 8 7.91 48.02 -32.06
C ALA A 8 6.72 48.98 -32.24
N LEU A 9 5.46 48.70 -31.90
CA LEU A 9 4.83 47.73 -31.00
C LEU A 9 3.31 47.99 -31.14
N LEU A 10 2.45 47.04 -30.73
CA LEU A 10 1.04 47.22 -30.33
C LEU A 10 0.02 47.42 -31.48
N LEU A 11 -1.16 46.80 -31.54
CA LEU A 11 -2.00 46.19 -30.49
C LEU A 11 -3.02 45.22 -31.15
N LEU A 12 -2.98 43.96 -30.72
CA LEU A 12 -4.09 42.97 -30.62
C LEU A 12 -5.33 43.64 -29.93
N PRO A 13 -6.61 43.15 -29.94
CA PRO A 13 -6.95 41.73 -30.05
C PRO A 13 -8.38 41.30 -30.55
N LEU A 14 -8.58 39.96 -30.50
CA LEU A 14 -9.82 39.23 -30.10
C LEU A 14 -10.90 39.05 -31.22
N ILE A 15 -11.51 37.89 -31.53
CA ILE A 15 -11.56 36.52 -30.97
C ILE A 15 -12.13 35.53 -32.04
N LEU A 16 -11.98 34.22 -31.77
CA LEU A 16 -12.91 33.11 -32.07
C LEU A 16 -12.90 32.49 -33.48
N ALA A 17 -11.93 31.59 -33.70
CA ALA A 17 -12.18 30.36 -34.42
C ALA A 17 -11.60 29.20 -33.58
N GLY A 18 -12.48 28.29 -33.16
CA GLY A 18 -12.20 27.25 -32.18
C GLY A 18 -11.23 26.18 -32.68
N CYS A 19 -10.22 25.89 -31.86
CA CYS A 19 -9.72 24.53 -31.76
C CYS A 19 -10.66 23.81 -30.77
N GLU A 20 -11.66 23.09 -31.29
CA GLU A 20 -12.36 22.10 -30.48
C GLU A 20 -11.34 21.06 -30.02
N ASN A 21 -11.03 21.13 -28.72
CA ASN A 21 -10.13 20.23 -28.04
C ASN A 21 -10.84 18.88 -27.88
N PHE A 22 -10.80 18.06 -28.92
CA PHE A 22 -11.29 16.68 -28.87
C PHE A 22 -10.31 15.83 -28.04
N GLN A 23 -10.55 15.76 -26.73
CA GLN A 23 -9.89 14.85 -25.80
C GLN A 23 -10.88 13.75 -25.38
N PRO A 24 -11.04 12.66 -26.15
CA PRO A 24 -12.16 11.74 -25.94
C PRO A 24 -12.05 10.83 -24.71
N TYR A 25 -11.02 10.92 -23.86
CA TYR A 25 -10.85 9.97 -22.75
C TYR A 25 -10.25 10.59 -21.48
N TRP A 26 -11.00 11.48 -20.81
CA TRP A 26 -10.81 11.72 -19.37
C TRP A 26 -12.00 11.11 -18.61
N GLY A 27 -11.72 10.13 -17.76
CA GLY A 27 -12.63 9.70 -16.68
C GLY A 27 -13.28 8.31 -16.77
N LYS A 28 -13.22 7.61 -17.91
CA LYS A 28 -13.67 6.21 -18.01
C LYS A 28 -12.85 5.43 -19.02
N PRO A 29 -11.57 5.16 -18.72
CA PRO A 29 -10.86 4.22 -19.56
C PRO A 29 -11.52 2.86 -19.24
N GLY A 30 -12.14 2.23 -20.25
CA GLY A 30 -12.97 1.03 -20.05
C GLY A 30 -12.24 -0.06 -19.27
N GLY A 31 -12.91 -1.17 -18.92
CA GLY A 31 -12.36 -2.24 -18.05
C GLY A 31 -11.03 -2.89 -18.48
N MET A 32 -10.41 -2.44 -19.58
CA MET A 32 -9.09 -2.82 -20.05
C MET A 32 -7.97 -1.85 -19.62
N ALA A 33 -8.27 -0.62 -19.21
CA ALA A 33 -7.23 0.34 -18.83
C ALA A 33 -6.37 -0.07 -17.62
N PRO A 34 -6.94 -0.68 -16.57
CA PRO A 34 -6.15 -1.23 -15.47
C PRO A 34 -5.35 -2.49 -15.89
N ARG A 35 -5.63 -3.06 -17.07
CA ARG A 35 -4.98 -4.29 -17.58
C ARG A 35 -3.75 -4.01 -18.43
N LEU A 36 -3.52 -2.77 -18.85
CA LEU A 36 -2.50 -2.50 -19.87
C LEU A 36 -1.09 -2.24 -19.31
N THR A 37 -0.93 -1.82 -18.06
CA THR A 37 0.38 -1.79 -17.39
C THR A 37 0.16 -1.62 -15.88
N ALA A 38 -0.33 -2.67 -15.21
CA ALA A 38 -0.23 -2.66 -13.76
C ALA A 38 1.24 -2.96 -13.42
N PRO A 39 1.95 -2.07 -12.69
CA PRO A 39 3.29 -2.38 -12.23
C PRO A 39 3.27 -3.69 -11.45
N PRO A 40 4.38 -4.46 -11.44
CA PRO A 40 4.47 -5.68 -10.66
C PRO A 40 3.98 -5.41 -9.24
N ALA A 41 3.07 -6.25 -8.74
CA ALA A 41 2.42 -6.07 -7.45
C ALA A 41 3.34 -6.43 -6.27
N TYR A 42 4.65 -6.40 -6.45
CA TYR A 42 5.64 -6.76 -5.45
C TYR A 42 6.80 -5.79 -5.52
N ARG A 43 7.49 -5.62 -4.40
CA ARG A 43 8.81 -5.02 -4.35
C ARG A 43 9.85 -6.10 -4.12
N LEU A 44 11.01 -5.97 -4.74
CA LEU A 44 12.11 -6.93 -4.63
C LEU A 44 13.22 -6.36 -3.73
N ALA A 45 13.33 -6.89 -2.52
CA ALA A 45 14.46 -6.59 -1.64
C ALA A 45 15.69 -7.43 -2.04
N VAL A 46 16.73 -6.79 -2.54
CA VAL A 46 18.02 -7.41 -2.84
C VAL A 46 18.85 -7.45 -1.56
N LEU A 47 19.05 -8.65 -1.03
CA LEU A 47 19.78 -8.83 0.22
C LEU A 47 21.28 -8.67 -0.01
N THR A 48 21.94 -7.97 0.92
CA THR A 48 23.41 -7.97 0.98
C THR A 48 23.89 -9.41 1.19
N PRO A 49 24.73 -9.97 0.31
CA PRO A 49 25.08 -11.37 0.35
C PRO A 49 26.13 -11.66 1.45
N PRO A 50 25.77 -12.38 2.53
CA PRO A 50 26.73 -12.71 3.58
C PRO A 50 27.68 -13.85 3.17
N THR A 51 27.27 -14.65 2.18
CA THR A 51 27.96 -15.87 1.71
C THR A 51 28.28 -15.78 0.20
N ALA A 52 28.71 -14.60 -0.23
CA ALA A 52 29.18 -14.36 -1.60
C ALA A 52 30.70 -14.48 -1.74
N LEU A 53 31.48 -14.86 -0.72
CA LEU A 53 32.95 -14.84 -0.80
C LEU A 53 33.50 -13.44 -1.17
N LEU A 54 32.78 -12.39 -0.76
CA LEU A 54 33.15 -10.98 -0.91
C LEU A 54 33.40 -10.38 0.47
N THR A 55 34.13 -9.26 0.53
CA THR A 55 34.18 -8.42 1.72
C THR A 55 32.81 -7.77 1.96
N ASP A 56 32.50 -7.35 3.19
CA ASP A 56 31.21 -6.72 3.51
C ASP A 56 30.92 -5.48 2.63
N GLU A 57 31.94 -4.68 2.35
CA GLU A 57 31.84 -3.50 1.48
C GLU A 57 31.54 -3.90 0.02
N ALA A 58 32.26 -4.89 -0.51
CA ALA A 58 32.02 -5.40 -1.86
C ALA A 58 30.67 -6.10 -1.99
N ALA A 59 30.23 -6.84 -0.97
CA ALA A 59 28.92 -7.47 -0.90
C ALA A 59 27.80 -6.43 -0.94
N LYS A 60 27.92 -5.36 -0.14
CA LYS A 60 26.96 -4.25 -0.15
C LYS A 60 26.92 -3.56 -1.51
N SER A 61 28.10 -3.24 -2.06
CA SER A 61 28.23 -2.65 -3.40
C SER A 61 27.58 -3.55 -4.47
N PHE A 62 27.77 -4.86 -4.41
CA PHE A 62 27.18 -5.79 -5.37
C PHE A 62 25.65 -5.85 -5.29
N ALA A 63 25.09 -5.84 -4.08
CA ALA A 63 23.64 -5.74 -3.88
C ALA A 63 23.08 -4.43 -4.45
N GLU A 64 23.76 -3.31 -4.24
CA GLU A 64 23.38 -1.99 -4.78
C GLU A 64 23.44 -1.98 -6.32
N GLN A 65 24.50 -2.52 -6.93
CA GLN A 65 24.60 -2.62 -8.38
C GLN A 65 23.52 -3.53 -8.97
N THR A 66 23.19 -4.63 -8.30
CA THR A 66 22.14 -5.55 -8.73
C THR A 66 20.77 -4.89 -8.64
N ALA A 67 20.45 -4.22 -7.52
CA ALA A 67 19.20 -3.48 -7.37
C ALA A 67 19.05 -2.38 -8.43
N ALA A 68 20.09 -1.56 -8.64
CA ALA A 68 20.08 -0.49 -9.65
C ALA A 68 19.89 -1.03 -11.08
N THR A 69 20.48 -2.18 -11.40
CA THR A 69 20.33 -2.81 -12.73
C THR A 69 18.91 -3.34 -12.94
N LEU A 70 18.31 -3.93 -11.90
CA LEU A 70 16.94 -4.42 -11.94
C LEU A 70 15.92 -3.26 -12.00
N GLU A 71 16.17 -2.17 -11.26
CA GLU A 71 15.38 -0.93 -11.33
C GLU A 71 15.42 -0.31 -12.72
N ALA A 72 16.59 -0.23 -13.35
CA ALA A 72 16.73 0.20 -14.74
C ALA A 72 15.98 -0.71 -15.74
N SER A 73 15.63 -1.93 -15.33
CA SER A 73 14.83 -2.89 -16.09
C SER A 73 13.35 -2.93 -15.64
N GLU A 74 12.87 -1.86 -15.01
CA GLU A 74 11.50 -1.68 -14.53
C GLU A 74 11.06 -2.66 -13.41
N VAL A 75 11.99 -3.32 -12.74
CA VAL A 75 11.70 -4.10 -11.52
C VAL A 75 11.89 -3.20 -10.31
N PRO A 76 10.89 -3.03 -9.43
CA PRO A 76 11.01 -2.21 -8.22
C PRO A 76 11.93 -2.90 -7.18
N ALA A 77 13.23 -2.81 -7.41
CA ALA A 77 14.27 -3.46 -6.61
C ALA A 77 14.93 -2.45 -5.66
N VAL A 78 15.14 -2.85 -4.40
CA VAL A 78 15.75 -1.99 -3.37
C VAL A 78 16.73 -2.79 -2.53
N THR A 79 17.70 -2.12 -1.89
CA THR A 79 18.64 -2.73 -0.92
C THR A 79 18.28 -2.44 0.53
N ASP A 80 17.15 -1.75 0.76
CA ASP A 80 16.63 -1.46 2.10
C ASP A 80 16.27 -2.74 2.87
N ARG A 81 16.04 -2.58 4.18
CA ARG A 81 15.53 -3.67 5.01
C ARG A 81 14.23 -4.23 4.39
N PRO A 82 14.13 -5.55 4.15
CA PRO A 82 12.94 -6.16 3.59
C PRO A 82 11.70 -5.82 4.42
N ARG A 83 10.65 -5.36 3.76
CA ARG A 83 9.32 -5.18 4.36
C ARG A 83 8.55 -6.52 4.38
N PRO A 84 7.47 -6.63 5.16
CA PRO A 84 6.77 -7.90 5.35
C PRO A 84 6.22 -8.56 4.09
N LEU A 85 5.93 -7.77 3.05
CA LEU A 85 5.36 -8.24 1.77
C LEU A 85 6.38 -8.24 0.62
N ASP A 86 7.65 -7.92 0.90
CA ASP A 86 8.68 -7.90 -0.14
C ASP A 86 9.07 -9.32 -0.55
N TRP A 87 9.22 -9.52 -1.85
CA TRP A 87 10.02 -10.62 -2.37
C TRP A 87 11.48 -10.37 -2.08
N ARG A 88 12.26 -11.44 -1.91
CA ARG A 88 13.67 -11.34 -1.53
C ARG A 88 14.54 -12.00 -2.58
N LEU A 89 15.55 -11.27 -3.05
CA LEU A 89 16.61 -11.82 -3.88
C LEU A 89 17.83 -12.08 -2.99
N GLN A 90 18.08 -13.35 -2.71
CA GLN A 90 19.26 -13.78 -1.98
C GLN A 90 20.38 -14.11 -2.96
N ILE A 91 21.51 -13.45 -2.81
CA ILE A 91 22.71 -13.68 -3.60
C ILE A 91 23.68 -14.52 -2.77
N THR A 92 24.18 -15.60 -3.35
CA THR A 92 25.26 -16.43 -2.79
C THR A 92 26.31 -16.66 -3.88
N ALA A 93 27.48 -17.18 -3.54
CA ALA A 93 28.47 -17.56 -4.54
C ALA A 93 29.13 -18.89 -4.20
N GLU A 94 29.37 -19.71 -5.22
CA GLU A 94 30.06 -20.99 -5.11
C GLU A 94 31.41 -20.89 -5.86
N ALA A 95 32.51 -21.27 -5.20
CA ALA A 95 33.83 -21.31 -5.81
C ALA A 95 34.14 -22.70 -6.35
N GLU A 96 34.59 -22.76 -7.61
CA GLU A 96 35.04 -23.95 -8.30
C GLU A 96 36.39 -23.67 -8.97
N GLY A 97 37.47 -24.09 -8.32
CA GLY A 97 38.84 -23.81 -8.77
C GLY A 97 39.15 -22.31 -8.79
N ASP A 98 39.56 -21.79 -9.96
CA ASP A 98 39.85 -20.36 -10.17
C ASP A 98 38.62 -19.54 -10.61
N LYS A 99 37.42 -20.11 -10.46
CA LYS A 99 36.16 -19.47 -10.85
C LYS A 99 35.19 -19.39 -9.69
N VAL A 100 34.44 -18.30 -9.63
CA VAL A 100 33.33 -18.08 -8.70
C VAL A 100 32.06 -17.89 -9.50
N THR A 101 31.03 -18.66 -9.17
CA THR A 101 29.73 -18.60 -9.83
C THR A 101 28.71 -18.00 -8.86
N PRO A 102 28.18 -16.80 -9.13
CA PRO A 102 27.11 -16.23 -8.32
C PRO A 102 25.81 -17.01 -8.54
N ARG A 103 25.03 -17.15 -7.48
CA ARG A 103 23.75 -17.85 -7.44
C ARG A 103 22.70 -16.94 -6.83
N TYR A 104 21.57 -16.84 -7.52
CA TYR A 104 20.48 -15.94 -7.21
C TYR A 104 19.25 -16.76 -6.86
N ALA A 105 18.86 -16.76 -5.59
CA ALA A 105 17.65 -17.41 -5.11
C ALA A 105 16.56 -16.37 -4.88
N LEU A 106 15.43 -16.55 -5.56
CA LEU A 106 14.24 -15.75 -5.34
C LEU A 106 13.38 -16.41 -4.26
N ARG A 107 12.94 -15.62 -3.28
CA ARG A 107 12.07 -16.05 -2.18
C ARG A 107 10.84 -15.16 -2.08
N ASP A 108 9.74 -15.77 -1.65
CA ASP A 108 8.51 -15.05 -1.34
C ASP A 108 8.65 -14.27 -0.01
N PRO A 109 7.65 -13.47 0.39
CA PRO A 109 7.75 -12.70 1.62
C PRO A 109 7.66 -13.58 2.88
N ASP A 110 7.20 -14.81 2.77
CA ASP A 110 7.20 -15.84 3.83
C ASP A 110 8.51 -16.66 3.86
N ASP A 111 9.53 -16.24 3.10
CA ASP A 111 10.86 -16.86 2.97
C ASP A 111 10.90 -18.22 2.24
N LYS A 112 9.82 -18.61 1.58
CA LYS A 112 9.78 -19.81 0.75
C LYS A 112 10.53 -19.60 -0.55
N ALA A 113 11.33 -20.58 -0.95
CA ALA A 113 12.04 -20.53 -2.23
C ALA A 113 11.06 -20.60 -3.42
N LEU A 114 11.09 -19.57 -4.27
CA LEU A 114 10.32 -19.47 -5.51
C LEU A 114 11.12 -20.02 -6.71
N GLY A 115 12.45 -19.97 -6.62
CA GLY A 115 13.34 -20.57 -7.59
C GLY A 115 14.77 -20.08 -7.44
N THR A 116 15.66 -20.62 -8.26
CA THR A 116 17.08 -20.27 -8.22
C THR A 116 17.67 -20.30 -9.61
N ILE A 117 18.61 -19.41 -9.87
CA ILE A 117 19.38 -19.36 -11.11
C ILE A 117 20.85 -19.10 -10.77
N SER A 118 21.75 -19.66 -11.57
CA SER A 118 23.18 -19.37 -11.47
C SER A 118 23.56 -18.39 -12.57
N GLY A 119 24.37 -17.39 -12.22
CA GLY A 119 25.02 -16.50 -13.17
C GLY A 119 26.18 -17.19 -13.88
N GLN A 120 26.90 -16.42 -14.70
CA GLN A 120 28.07 -16.96 -15.38
C GLN A 120 29.30 -16.98 -14.45
N PRO A 121 30.22 -17.95 -14.60
CA PRO A 121 31.46 -18.00 -13.83
C PRO A 121 32.31 -16.72 -14.04
N VAL A 122 32.88 -16.20 -12.96
CA VAL A 122 33.80 -15.06 -12.92
C VAL A 122 35.14 -15.54 -12.39
N SER A 123 36.26 -14.91 -12.76
CA SER A 123 37.55 -15.21 -12.12
C SER A 123 37.46 -15.02 -10.61
N ALA A 124 38.02 -15.96 -9.84
CA ALA A 124 38.07 -15.86 -8.39
C ALA A 124 38.83 -14.60 -7.93
N ARG A 125 39.84 -14.17 -8.69
CA ARG A 125 40.58 -12.93 -8.44
C ARG A 125 39.69 -11.70 -8.62
N ASP A 126 39.07 -11.55 -9.79
CA ASP A 126 38.22 -10.39 -10.09
C ASP A 126 37.02 -10.29 -9.13
N TRP A 127 36.49 -11.45 -8.74
CA TRP A 127 35.44 -11.55 -7.75
C TRP A 127 35.93 -11.09 -6.37
N ALA A 128 37.06 -11.63 -5.88
CA ALA A 128 37.62 -11.28 -4.57
C ALA A 128 38.08 -9.82 -4.47
N GLU A 129 38.58 -9.24 -5.56
CA GLU A 129 38.95 -7.82 -5.61
C GLU A 129 37.72 -6.90 -5.44
N GLY A 130 36.51 -7.37 -5.78
CA GLY A 130 35.26 -6.69 -5.45
C GLY A 130 35.11 -5.29 -6.06
N GLN A 131 35.80 -5.01 -7.17
CA GLN A 131 35.79 -3.68 -7.78
C GLN A 131 34.38 -3.33 -8.28
N LYS A 132 33.90 -2.13 -7.94
CA LYS A 132 32.53 -1.69 -8.25
C LYS A 132 32.15 -1.84 -9.72
N ASP A 133 33.05 -1.48 -10.64
CA ASP A 133 32.78 -1.59 -12.08
C ASP A 133 32.71 -3.03 -12.57
N VAL A 134 33.50 -3.94 -11.96
CA VAL A 134 33.43 -5.37 -12.24
C VAL A 134 32.10 -5.94 -11.76
N LEU A 135 31.73 -5.64 -10.51
CA LEU A 135 30.47 -6.06 -9.89
C LEU A 135 29.25 -5.54 -10.67
N LYS A 136 29.29 -4.29 -11.14
CA LYS A 136 28.27 -3.70 -12.02
C LYS A 136 28.11 -4.46 -13.32
N ARG A 137 29.22 -4.80 -14.00
CA ARG A 137 29.17 -5.60 -15.24
C ARG A 137 28.61 -7.00 -15.00
N ILE A 138 28.92 -7.61 -13.86
CA ILE A 138 28.37 -8.92 -13.48
C ILE A 138 26.85 -8.81 -13.28
N ALA A 139 26.39 -7.79 -12.56
CA ALA A 139 24.96 -7.53 -12.36
C ALA A 139 24.23 -7.30 -13.70
N GLU A 140 24.77 -6.46 -14.58
CA GLU A 140 24.23 -6.20 -15.93
C GLU A 140 24.14 -7.47 -16.78
N ARG A 141 25.17 -8.32 -16.71
CA ARG A 141 25.24 -9.59 -17.44
C ARG A 141 24.21 -10.60 -16.94
N ASP A 142 24.03 -10.70 -15.63
CA ASP A 142 23.17 -11.72 -15.00
C ASP A 142 21.71 -11.27 -14.90
N ALA A 143 21.42 -9.96 -14.96
CA ALA A 143 20.07 -9.39 -14.83
C ALA A 143 19.03 -10.03 -15.76
N PRO A 144 19.27 -10.27 -17.07
CA PRO A 144 18.29 -10.94 -17.93
C PRO A 144 17.85 -12.32 -17.43
N GLN A 145 18.76 -13.07 -16.80
CA GLN A 145 18.44 -14.38 -16.22
C GLN A 145 17.55 -14.23 -14.97
N ILE A 146 17.81 -13.23 -14.13
CA ILE A 146 16.98 -12.90 -12.96
C ILE A 146 15.56 -12.47 -13.40
N LEU A 147 15.46 -11.62 -14.43
CA LEU A 147 14.19 -11.21 -15.02
C LEU A 147 13.39 -12.41 -15.54
N SER A 148 14.05 -13.33 -16.25
CA SER A 148 13.39 -14.55 -16.73
C SER A 148 12.87 -15.45 -15.59
N LEU A 149 13.56 -15.47 -14.44
CA LEU A 149 13.10 -16.17 -13.25
C LEU A 149 11.85 -15.50 -12.67
N LEU A 150 11.88 -14.18 -12.50
CA LEU A 150 10.73 -13.39 -12.02
C LEU A 150 9.49 -13.61 -12.89
N THR A 151 9.63 -13.49 -14.21
CA THR A 151 8.51 -13.69 -15.15
C THR A 151 7.91 -15.10 -15.07
N ARG A 152 8.74 -16.15 -14.96
CA ARG A 152 8.25 -17.53 -14.81
C ARG A 152 7.50 -17.73 -13.50
N VAL A 153 8.03 -17.21 -12.40
CA VAL A 153 7.40 -17.31 -11.08
C VAL A 153 6.07 -16.56 -11.04
N GLU A 154 6.02 -15.36 -11.59
CA GLU A 154 4.76 -14.61 -11.72
C GLU A 154 3.72 -15.34 -12.57
N ALA A 155 4.13 -15.89 -13.72
CA ALA A 155 3.24 -16.64 -14.59
C ALA A 155 2.67 -17.88 -13.87
N ALA A 156 3.52 -18.60 -13.14
CA ALA A 156 3.10 -19.72 -12.31
C ALA A 156 2.13 -19.29 -11.19
N ARG A 157 2.39 -18.15 -10.53
CA ARG A 157 1.48 -17.62 -9.50
C ARG A 157 0.12 -17.25 -10.10
N LYS A 158 0.09 -16.52 -11.22
CA LYS A 158 -1.14 -16.13 -11.92
C LYS A 158 -1.95 -17.34 -12.39
N ALA A 159 -1.30 -18.41 -12.84
CA ALA A 159 -1.97 -19.64 -13.25
C ALA A 159 -2.59 -20.42 -12.07
N ASN A 160 -1.99 -20.30 -10.88
CA ASN A 160 -2.47 -20.97 -9.67
C ASN A 160 -3.41 -20.11 -8.81
N ASP A 161 -3.71 -18.87 -9.23
CA ASP A 161 -4.63 -17.99 -8.53
C ASP A 161 -6.09 -18.42 -8.80
N PRO A 162 -6.78 -19.08 -7.85
CA PRO A 162 -8.16 -19.56 -8.03
C PRO A 162 -9.15 -18.41 -8.23
N THR A 163 -8.72 -17.19 -7.88
CA THR A 163 -9.53 -15.98 -7.85
C THR A 163 -9.58 -15.22 -9.18
N ALA A 164 -8.83 -15.68 -10.20
CA ALA A 164 -8.97 -15.19 -11.57
C ALA A 164 -10.29 -15.66 -12.24
N LEU A 165 -10.96 -16.67 -11.68
CA LEU A 165 -12.11 -17.37 -12.29
C LEU A 165 -13.47 -17.00 -11.67
N ILE A 166 -13.51 -16.32 -10.52
CA ILE A 166 -14.74 -16.00 -9.79
C ILE A 166 -14.66 -14.52 -9.37
N GLY A 167 -15.78 -13.77 -9.44
CA GLY A 167 -15.82 -12.31 -9.27
C GLY A 167 -15.04 -11.73 -8.06
N LYS A 168 -14.73 -10.43 -8.13
CA LYS A 168 -13.77 -9.72 -7.25
C LYS A 168 -13.82 -10.22 -5.79
N PRO A 169 -12.83 -11.01 -5.35
CA PRO A 169 -12.79 -11.54 -4.00
C PRO A 169 -12.56 -10.44 -2.97
N SER A 170 -12.95 -10.72 -1.73
CA SER A 170 -12.55 -9.96 -0.55
C SER A 170 -11.01 -9.81 -0.50
N PRO A 171 -10.48 -8.59 -0.30
CA PRO A 171 -9.04 -8.39 -0.24
C PRO A 171 -8.43 -9.17 0.94
N LYS A 172 -7.35 -9.89 0.66
CA LYS A 172 -6.55 -10.59 1.67
C LYS A 172 -5.60 -9.63 2.36
N MET A 173 -5.51 -9.71 3.68
CA MET A 173 -4.61 -8.92 4.50
C MET A 173 -3.75 -9.82 5.38
N ARG A 174 -2.44 -9.59 5.34
CA ARG A 174 -1.49 -10.21 6.26
C ARG A 174 -1.52 -9.47 7.60
N PHE A 175 -1.80 -10.17 8.69
CA PHE A 175 -1.71 -9.64 10.05
C PHE A 175 -1.20 -10.72 11.01
N PRO A 176 0.12 -10.74 11.31
CA PRO A 176 0.73 -11.76 12.18
C PRO A 176 0.44 -11.53 13.67
N GLY A 177 -0.28 -10.45 14.00
CA GLY A 177 -0.61 -10.05 15.35
C GLY A 177 0.10 -8.79 15.84
N VAL A 178 -0.12 -8.50 17.12
CA VAL A 178 0.37 -7.31 17.84
C VAL A 178 1.61 -7.65 18.65
N ARG A 179 2.53 -6.69 18.78
CA ARG A 179 3.75 -6.80 19.60
C ARG A 179 3.86 -5.65 20.60
N GLY A 180 4.59 -5.90 21.68
CA GLY A 180 4.96 -4.87 22.67
C GLY A 180 3.98 -4.65 23.81
N ALA A 181 2.76 -5.21 23.75
CA ALA A 181 1.79 -5.06 24.82
C ALA A 181 2.13 -5.96 26.03
N PRO A 182 2.04 -5.44 27.27
CA PRO A 182 2.18 -6.22 28.50
C PRO A 182 1.00 -7.19 28.71
N GLY A 183 1.17 -8.12 29.65
CA GLY A 183 0.12 -9.09 30.02
C GLY A 183 -0.36 -9.92 28.84
N ASP A 184 -1.69 -10.05 28.70
CA ASP A 184 -2.34 -10.71 27.56
C ASP A 184 -2.61 -9.78 26.35
N GLY A 185 -2.09 -8.55 26.36
CA GLY A 185 -2.47 -7.51 25.40
C GLY A 185 -2.21 -7.85 23.94
N ASN A 186 -1.07 -8.49 23.64
CA ASN A 186 -0.73 -8.88 22.26
C ASN A 186 -1.78 -9.86 21.71
N GLN A 187 -2.15 -10.85 22.52
CA GLN A 187 -3.16 -11.83 22.15
C GLN A 187 -4.54 -11.18 21.99
N ARG A 188 -4.98 -10.40 23.00
CA ARG A 188 -6.32 -9.79 22.99
C ARG A 188 -6.52 -8.79 21.87
N LEU A 189 -5.55 -7.92 21.63
CA LEU A 189 -5.62 -6.96 20.52
C LEU A 189 -5.62 -7.68 19.16
N THR A 190 -4.83 -8.75 19.01
CA THR A 190 -4.81 -9.55 17.78
C THR A 190 -6.16 -10.21 17.51
N GLU A 191 -6.72 -10.90 18.51
CA GLU A 191 -8.04 -11.56 18.42
C GLU A 191 -9.12 -10.55 18.00
N ARG A 192 -9.21 -9.41 18.71
CA ARG A 192 -10.24 -8.40 18.46
C ARG A 192 -10.05 -7.71 17.11
N MET A 193 -8.82 -7.37 16.74
CA MET A 193 -8.55 -6.74 15.44
C MET A 193 -8.94 -7.68 14.29
N ASN A 194 -8.61 -8.97 14.39
CA ASN A 194 -9.02 -9.96 13.38
C ASN A 194 -10.56 -10.05 13.27
N ASP A 195 -11.27 -10.13 14.40
CA ASP A 195 -12.75 -10.15 14.42
C ASP A 195 -13.35 -8.94 13.70
N PHE A 196 -12.86 -7.72 13.98
CA PHE A 196 -13.41 -6.50 13.40
C PHE A 196 -13.08 -6.35 11.92
N LEU A 197 -11.85 -6.66 11.49
CA LEU A 197 -11.49 -6.59 10.06
C LEU A 197 -12.21 -7.66 9.23
N SER A 198 -12.38 -8.86 9.78
CA SER A 198 -13.15 -9.92 9.13
C SER A 198 -14.61 -9.53 8.91
N LYS A 199 -15.24 -8.87 9.91
CA LYS A 199 -16.59 -8.30 9.77
C LYS A 199 -16.69 -7.20 8.71
N GLN A 200 -15.57 -6.55 8.38
CA GLN A 200 -15.47 -5.54 7.33
C GLN A 200 -15.18 -6.14 5.95
N GLY A 201 -15.17 -7.47 5.83
CA GLY A 201 -15.03 -8.17 4.55
C GLY A 201 -13.58 -8.36 4.10
N LEU A 202 -12.60 -8.21 4.99
CA LEU A 202 -11.20 -8.58 4.75
C LEU A 202 -10.98 -10.05 5.11
N VAL A 203 -10.14 -10.74 4.34
CA VAL A 203 -9.67 -12.08 4.69
C VAL A 203 -8.33 -11.94 5.39
N ILE A 204 -8.31 -12.18 6.70
CA ILE A 204 -7.10 -12.06 7.51
C ILE A 204 -6.33 -13.38 7.51
N GLN A 205 -5.02 -13.28 7.31
CA GLN A 205 -4.10 -14.41 7.30
C GLN A 205 -2.77 -14.03 7.94
N ASP A 206 -2.05 -15.02 8.47
CA ASP A 206 -0.72 -14.79 9.06
C ASP A 206 0.37 -14.70 7.99
N LEU A 207 0.19 -15.46 6.90
CA LEU A 207 1.11 -15.53 5.76
C LEU A 207 1.00 -14.28 4.88
N ALA A 208 2.11 -13.87 4.29
CA ALA A 208 2.18 -12.78 3.32
C ALA A 208 1.71 -13.18 1.93
N GLU A 209 1.83 -14.46 1.57
CA GLU A 209 1.54 -14.95 0.24
C GLU A 209 0.09 -14.64 -0.18
N GLY A 210 -0.06 -13.91 -1.29
CA GLY A 210 -1.37 -13.50 -1.83
C GLY A 210 -2.08 -12.39 -1.06
N ALA A 211 -1.46 -11.81 -0.01
CA ALA A 211 -1.99 -10.64 0.68
C ALA A 211 -1.78 -9.37 -0.16
N LEU A 212 -2.84 -8.58 -0.33
CA LEU A 212 -2.78 -7.27 -0.99
C LEU A 212 -2.37 -6.16 -0.03
N TYR A 213 -2.63 -6.37 1.27
CA TYR A 213 -2.34 -5.44 2.35
C TYR A 213 -1.61 -6.13 3.49
N GLY A 214 -0.78 -5.38 4.20
CA GLY A 214 -0.14 -5.79 5.45
C GLY A 214 -0.58 -4.89 6.58
N LEU A 215 -0.84 -5.47 7.74
CA LEU A 215 -1.09 -4.75 8.99
C LEU A 215 -0.03 -5.13 10.01
N GLU A 216 0.57 -4.11 10.62
CA GLU A 216 1.45 -4.26 11.78
C GLU A 216 0.85 -3.52 12.97
N GLY A 217 0.80 -4.17 14.13
CA GLY A 217 0.33 -3.57 15.38
C GLY A 217 1.45 -3.52 16.41
N GLU A 218 1.77 -2.32 16.90
CA GLU A 218 2.82 -2.08 17.87
C GLU A 218 2.25 -1.32 19.07
N VAL A 219 2.59 -1.78 20.27
CA VAL A 219 2.15 -1.18 21.52
C VAL A 219 3.36 -0.75 22.33
N HIS A 220 3.33 0.50 22.78
CA HIS A 220 4.30 1.06 23.70
C HIS A 220 3.58 1.56 24.95
N VAL A 221 4.06 1.12 26.12
CA VAL A 221 3.56 1.57 27.41
C VAL A 221 4.68 2.29 28.13
N VAL A 222 4.47 3.57 28.40
CA VAL A 222 5.46 4.43 29.06
C VAL A 222 4.87 4.98 30.35
N PRO A 223 5.51 4.75 31.51
CA PRO A 223 5.08 5.36 32.77
C PRO A 223 5.15 6.89 32.68
N THR A 224 4.13 7.55 33.23
CA THR A 224 4.03 9.02 33.30
C THR A 224 3.87 9.48 34.75
N GLU A 225 3.85 10.81 34.95
CA GLU A 225 3.60 11.41 36.26
C GLU A 225 2.20 11.04 36.79
N ASN A 226 1.96 11.25 38.08
CA ASN A 226 0.64 11.01 38.71
C ASN A 226 0.14 9.56 38.70
N ASN A 227 1.04 8.58 38.72
CA ASN A 227 0.70 7.15 38.78
C ASN A 227 -0.18 6.70 37.59
N ARG A 228 0.16 7.20 36.39
CA ARG A 228 -0.49 6.86 35.12
C ARG A 228 0.52 6.24 34.17
N ASP A 229 0.04 5.35 33.30
CA ASP A 229 0.79 4.87 32.15
C ASP A 229 0.18 5.46 30.88
N ARG A 230 1.04 5.94 29.98
CA ARG A 230 0.64 6.31 28.62
C ARG A 230 0.81 5.10 27.72
N VAL A 231 -0.28 4.71 27.09
CA VAL A 231 -0.38 3.61 26.14
C VAL A 231 -0.50 4.19 24.75
N GLU A 232 0.48 3.89 23.91
CA GLU A 232 0.49 4.23 22.50
C GLU A 232 0.32 2.94 21.70
N ILE A 233 -0.75 2.88 20.89
CA ILE A 233 -1.02 1.78 19.98
C ILE A 233 -0.91 2.32 18.56
N GLN A 234 0.05 1.81 17.81
CA GLN A 234 0.29 2.16 16.42
C GLN A 234 -0.08 1.00 15.51
N TRP A 235 -0.90 1.30 14.50
CA TRP A 235 -1.24 0.38 13.43
C TRP A 235 -0.70 0.92 12.12
N ILE A 236 0.11 0.14 11.43
CA ILE A 236 0.71 0.53 10.14
C ILE A 236 0.09 -0.33 9.05
N VAL A 237 -0.53 0.32 8.07
CA VAL A 237 -1.13 -0.34 6.90
C VAL A 237 -0.19 -0.16 5.73
N SER A 238 0.19 -1.28 5.12
CA SER A 238 1.04 -1.31 3.93
C SER A 238 0.33 -2.00 2.77
N ARG A 239 0.73 -1.66 1.54
CA ARG A 239 0.38 -2.37 0.31
C ARG A 239 1.39 -3.48 0.04
N THR A 240 1.01 -4.41 -0.84
CA THR A 240 1.84 -5.54 -1.30
C THR A 240 3.21 -5.19 -1.89
N ASP A 241 3.40 -3.97 -2.39
CA ASP A 241 4.71 -3.42 -2.79
C ASP A 241 5.50 -2.81 -1.61
N GLY A 242 5.02 -3.06 -0.41
CA GLY A 242 5.56 -2.59 0.85
C GLY A 242 5.35 -1.11 1.12
N HIS A 243 4.71 -0.33 0.23
CA HIS A 243 4.44 1.09 0.51
C HIS A 243 3.47 1.24 1.67
N GLU A 244 3.83 2.09 2.65
CA GLU A 244 2.92 2.47 3.72
C GLU A 244 1.78 3.29 3.12
N LEU A 245 0.55 2.80 3.29
CA LEU A 245 -0.67 3.49 2.88
C LEU A 245 -1.12 4.50 3.93
N GLY A 246 -0.78 4.24 5.19
CA GLY A 246 -1.06 5.11 6.30
C GLY A 246 -0.95 4.39 7.64
N ARG A 247 -1.20 5.15 8.70
CA ARG A 247 -1.05 4.71 10.07
C ARG A 247 -2.20 5.22 10.93
N VAL A 248 -2.68 4.38 11.84
CA VAL A 248 -3.69 4.71 12.85
C VAL A 248 -3.00 4.72 14.20
N LEU A 249 -3.06 5.85 14.90
CA LEU A 249 -2.40 6.04 16.18
C LEU A 249 -3.43 6.31 17.27
N GLN A 250 -3.39 5.54 18.35
CA GLN A 250 -4.24 5.70 19.51
C GLN A 250 -3.36 5.95 20.73
N LEU A 251 -3.61 7.06 21.43
CA LEU A 251 -2.91 7.43 22.65
C LEU A 251 -3.91 7.53 23.78
N ASN A 252 -3.72 6.72 24.82
CA ASN A 252 -4.58 6.72 25.99
C ASN A 252 -3.73 6.74 27.25
N GLU A 253 -4.21 7.42 28.29
CA GLU A 253 -3.60 7.38 29.62
C GLU A 253 -4.45 6.53 30.55
N VAL A 254 -3.84 5.54 31.20
CA VAL A 254 -4.52 4.60 32.09
C VAL A 254 -3.89 4.63 33.49
N PRO A 255 -4.60 4.19 34.54
CA PRO A 255 -3.98 3.97 35.84
C PRO A 255 -2.78 3.03 35.72
N ARG A 256 -1.70 3.33 36.43
CA ARG A 256 -0.46 2.55 36.35
C ARG A 256 -0.69 1.08 36.66
N GLY A 257 -0.15 0.20 35.81
CA GLY A 257 -0.22 -1.26 35.96
C GLY A 257 -1.59 -1.88 35.70
N SER A 258 -2.60 -1.08 35.32
CA SER A 258 -3.94 -1.59 35.00
C SER A 258 -3.96 -2.56 33.82
N LEU A 259 -2.97 -2.47 32.93
CA LEU A 259 -2.82 -3.29 31.74
C LEU A 259 -1.70 -4.35 31.85
N ASP A 260 -1.14 -4.57 33.04
CA ASP A 260 -0.04 -5.54 33.23
C ASP A 260 -0.49 -6.99 33.05
N ARG A 261 -1.80 -7.25 33.13
CA ARG A 261 -2.37 -8.60 33.11
C ARG A 261 -3.45 -8.79 32.05
N PHE A 262 -4.52 -7.98 32.11
CA PHE A 262 -5.73 -8.20 31.33
C PHE A 262 -6.13 -6.98 30.50
N TRP A 263 -6.24 -7.18 29.19
CA TRP A 263 -6.58 -6.13 28.23
C TRP A 263 -8.01 -6.19 27.72
N GLY A 264 -8.78 -7.24 28.04
CA GLY A 264 -10.07 -7.58 27.41
C GLY A 264 -10.91 -6.42 26.86
N ASP A 265 -11.38 -5.53 27.74
CA ASP A 265 -12.26 -4.41 27.35
C ASP A 265 -11.52 -3.32 26.58
N VAL A 266 -10.29 -3.00 26.99
CA VAL A 266 -9.44 -2.01 26.32
C VAL A 266 -9.07 -2.48 24.92
N ALA A 267 -8.75 -3.76 24.76
CA ALA A 267 -8.45 -4.37 23.47
C ALA A 267 -9.66 -4.39 22.56
N TYR A 268 -10.87 -4.62 23.09
CA TYR A 268 -12.10 -4.54 22.30
C TYR A 268 -12.30 -3.13 21.75
N ALA A 269 -12.32 -2.12 22.63
CA ALA A 269 -12.55 -0.73 22.24
C ALA A 269 -11.46 -0.21 21.29
N ALA A 270 -10.19 -0.46 21.61
CA ALA A 270 -9.06 -0.04 20.78
C ALA A 270 -9.12 -0.68 19.39
N ALA A 271 -9.38 -1.99 19.31
CA ALA A 271 -9.46 -2.69 18.03
C ALA A 271 -10.68 -2.28 17.19
N GLU A 272 -11.83 -2.00 17.81
CA GLU A 272 -13.03 -1.54 17.11
C GLU A 272 -12.77 -0.21 16.37
N GLU A 273 -12.24 0.78 17.09
CA GLU A 273 -11.89 2.08 16.53
C GLU A 273 -10.79 1.96 15.47
N ALA A 274 -9.74 1.19 15.77
CA ALA A 274 -8.61 1.05 14.87
C ALA A 274 -8.99 0.31 13.58
N ALA A 275 -9.85 -0.72 13.64
CA ALA A 275 -10.32 -1.43 12.45
C ALA A 275 -11.08 -0.49 11.50
N ALA A 276 -11.90 0.42 12.04
CA ALA A 276 -12.57 1.45 11.23
C ALA A 276 -11.54 2.38 10.54
N GLY A 277 -10.50 2.81 11.27
CA GLY A 277 -9.40 3.60 10.72
C GLY A 277 -8.62 2.87 9.63
N VAL A 278 -8.25 1.60 9.85
CA VAL A 278 -7.54 0.75 8.90
C VAL A 278 -8.34 0.61 7.60
N ARG A 279 -9.65 0.34 7.70
CA ARG A 279 -10.53 0.28 6.52
C ARG A 279 -10.52 1.58 5.74
N GLN A 280 -10.54 2.72 6.43
CA GLN A 280 -10.50 4.03 5.77
C GLN A 280 -9.19 4.24 5.02
N VAL A 281 -8.05 3.84 5.60
CA VAL A 281 -6.74 3.89 4.93
C VAL A 281 -6.75 3.05 3.65
N ILE A 282 -7.27 1.81 3.69
CA ILE A 282 -7.36 0.94 2.50
C ILE A 282 -8.30 1.53 1.45
N ALA A 283 -9.47 2.06 1.88
CA ALA A 283 -10.45 2.66 0.97
C ALA A 283 -9.88 3.90 0.27
N ASN A 284 -9.17 4.78 1.00
CA ASN A 284 -8.51 5.96 0.44
C ASN A 284 -7.42 5.61 -0.57
N ALA A 285 -6.76 4.46 -0.40
CA ALA A 285 -5.78 3.93 -1.34
C ALA A 285 -6.40 3.27 -2.59
N GLY A 286 -7.74 3.32 -2.78
CA GLY A 286 -8.46 2.72 -3.91
C GLY A 286 -8.65 1.19 -3.78
N GLY A 287 -8.48 0.65 -2.57
CA GLY A 287 -8.27 -0.78 -2.33
C GLY A 287 -9.48 -1.62 -1.91
N MET A 288 -10.58 -0.98 -1.51
CA MET A 288 -11.83 -1.70 -1.23
C MET A 288 -12.71 -1.67 -2.48
N PRO A 289 -13.36 -2.77 -2.88
CA PRO A 289 -14.52 -2.67 -3.76
C PRO A 289 -15.51 -1.70 -3.09
N HIS A 290 -15.85 -0.60 -3.76
CA HIS A 290 -17.01 0.17 -3.33
C HIS A 290 -18.18 -0.81 -3.28
N ALA A 291 -18.82 -0.94 -2.10
CA ALA A 291 -20.13 -1.56 -2.03
C ALA A 291 -21.00 -0.79 -3.02
N ASN A 292 -21.30 -1.39 -4.16
CA ASN A 292 -22.03 -0.72 -5.22
C ASN A 292 -23.45 -0.50 -4.66
N PRO A 293 -23.87 0.74 -4.38
CA PRO A 293 -25.12 1.02 -3.67
C PRO A 293 -26.36 0.60 -4.49
N ASP A 294 -26.17 0.20 -5.74
CA ASP A 294 -27.23 -0.25 -6.64
C ASP A 294 -27.60 -1.73 -6.50
N TYR A 295 -26.82 -2.58 -5.81
CA TYR A 295 -27.18 -4.00 -5.63
C TYR A 295 -28.16 -4.28 -4.47
N ASP A 296 -28.37 -3.34 -3.55
CA ASP A 296 -29.35 -3.46 -2.46
C ASP A 296 -30.69 -2.78 -2.74
N ARG A 297 -30.87 -2.16 -3.92
CA ARG A 297 -32.17 -1.62 -4.31
C ARG A 297 -33.07 -2.75 -4.80
N LYS A 298 -33.83 -3.36 -3.87
CA LYS A 298 -35.02 -4.15 -4.21
C LYS A 298 -35.86 -3.40 -5.26
N PRO A 299 -36.28 -4.05 -6.36
CA PRO A 299 -37.12 -3.40 -7.33
C PRO A 299 -38.56 -3.32 -6.81
N GLY A 300 -39.15 -2.11 -6.90
CA GLY A 300 -40.60 -1.94 -6.99
C GLY A 300 -41.30 -1.45 -5.73
N GLY A 301 -41.43 -0.14 -5.61
CA GLY A 301 -42.43 0.53 -4.79
C GLY A 301 -42.52 1.98 -5.24
N GLY A 302 -43.43 2.27 -6.16
CA GLY A 302 -43.52 3.53 -6.89
C GLY A 302 -43.64 4.77 -5.98
N ALA A 303 -42.96 5.83 -6.40
CA ALA A 303 -43.09 7.16 -5.83
C ALA A 303 -44.44 7.80 -6.20
N PRO A 304 -45.07 8.56 -5.29
CA PRO A 304 -45.83 9.74 -5.68
C PRO A 304 -44.90 10.95 -5.74
N ALA A 305 -45.18 11.77 -6.75
CA ALA A 305 -44.39 12.92 -7.18
C ALA A 305 -44.23 14.02 -6.13
N ALA A 306 -43.16 14.78 -6.34
CA ALA A 306 -42.78 16.00 -5.64
C ALA A 306 -43.89 17.06 -5.61
N GLN A 307 -43.95 17.81 -4.51
CA GLN A 307 -44.46 19.18 -4.49
C GLN A 307 -43.37 20.09 -3.94
N GLY A 308 -42.97 21.05 -4.78
CA GLY A 308 -41.92 22.01 -4.51
C GLY A 308 -42.41 23.26 -3.77
N ALA A 309 -41.42 23.92 -3.16
CA ALA A 309 -41.25 25.35 -2.85
C ALA A 309 -42.43 26.15 -2.25
N PRO A 310 -42.24 26.81 -1.08
CA PRO A 310 -43.13 27.87 -0.63
C PRO A 310 -42.80 29.20 -1.35
N PRO A 311 -43.79 30.02 -1.75
CA PRO A 311 -43.55 31.37 -2.23
C PRO A 311 -43.46 32.37 -1.08
N ALA A 312 -42.66 33.42 -1.30
CA ALA A 312 -42.52 34.56 -0.40
C ALA A 312 -43.36 35.77 -0.89
N GLN A 313 -43.70 36.63 0.07
CA GLN A 313 -44.02 38.08 0.00
C GLN A 313 -45.49 38.53 -0.03
N GLY A 314 -45.82 39.53 0.82
CA GLY A 314 -46.91 40.50 0.59
C GLY A 314 -47.61 41.06 1.84
N ALA A 315 -47.37 42.35 2.13
CA ALA A 315 -47.81 43.25 3.21
C ALA A 315 -49.32 43.30 3.63
N PRO A 316 -49.67 43.94 4.79
CA PRO A 316 -51.01 43.91 5.41
C PRO A 316 -51.91 45.10 5.00
N PRO A 317 -53.22 45.03 5.32
CA PRO A 317 -54.01 46.25 5.52
C PRO A 317 -54.65 46.37 6.92
N ALA A 318 -54.99 47.61 7.25
CA ALA A 318 -55.29 48.18 8.56
C ALA A 318 -56.76 48.04 9.05
N ALA A 319 -56.95 48.47 10.31
CA ALA A 319 -58.13 48.55 11.19
C ALA A 319 -59.46 49.07 10.57
N THR A 320 -60.69 48.90 11.12
CA THR A 320 -61.29 49.17 12.48
C THR A 320 -62.81 48.76 12.40
N PRO A 321 -63.76 49.01 13.37
CA PRO A 321 -63.80 49.03 14.86
C PRO A 321 -64.94 48.17 15.52
N ALA A 322 -64.84 48.02 16.85
CA ALA A 322 -65.82 47.93 17.97
C ALA A 322 -67.30 47.47 17.79
N SER A 323 -67.80 46.61 18.70
CA SER A 323 -68.75 47.01 19.78
C SER A 323 -69.24 45.84 20.68
N ALA A 324 -69.23 46.11 22.00
CA ALA A 324 -70.14 45.68 23.08
C ALA A 324 -70.26 44.22 23.58
N ALA A 325 -70.33 44.16 24.91
CA ALA A 325 -70.38 43.04 25.87
C ALA A 325 -71.82 42.42 25.97
N PRO A 326 -72.22 41.61 27.00
CA PRO A 326 -71.47 41.11 28.16
C PRO A 326 -71.69 39.61 28.52
N ARG A 327 -70.88 39.15 29.48
CA ARG A 327 -71.06 37.91 30.27
C ARG A 327 -71.87 38.22 31.54
N PRO A 328 -72.55 37.22 32.14
CA PRO A 328 -73.13 37.36 33.48
C PRO A 328 -72.06 37.50 34.56
#